data_AF-A0A7V2JK78-F1
#
_entry.id   AF-A0A7V2JK78-F1
#
_cell.length_a   1.000
_cell.length_b   1.000
_cell.length_c   1.000
_cell.angle_alpha   90.00
_cell.angle_beta   90.00
_cell.angle_gamma   90.00
#
_symmetry.space_group_name_H-M   'P 1'
#
loop_
_entity.id
_entity.type
_entity.pdbx_description
1 polymer ?
#
loop_
_entity_poly.entity_id
_entity_poly.type
_entity_poly.pdbx_seq_one_letter_code
_entity_poly.pdbx_strand_id
1 'polypeptide(L)' 'MKKYALLVGAEEYRDTRLNLRCAAADAKAIFDLMTDPDCGMFPNNVRLLLNEEATRDGIWRALSALRRNGGENDTLR' A
#
# COMPACT_ATOMS: atom_id res chain seq x y z
N MET A 1 17.73 -8.00 6.58
CA MET A 1 16.28 -7.84 6.82
C MET A 1 15.73 -6.89 5.79
N LYS A 2 14.93 -7.38 4.84
CA LYS A 2 14.18 -6.53 3.91
C LYS A 2 12.84 -6.22 4.54
N LYS A 3 12.41 -4.97 4.42
CA LYS A 3 11.09 -4.56 4.90
C LYS A 3 10.22 -4.31 3.67
N TYR A 4 8.99 -4.80 3.69
CA TYR A 4 8.03 -4.58 2.63
C TYR A 4 6.76 -3.96 3.21
N ALA A 5 6.10 -3.13 2.43
CA ALA A 5 4.84 -2.53 2.82
C ALA A 5 3.83 -2.49 1.68
N LEU A 6 2.56 -2.70 2.00
CA LEU A 6 1.44 -2.49 1.09
C LEU A 6 0.47 -1.49 1.68
N LEU A 7 0.35 -0.33 1.04
CA LEU A 7 -0.63 0.70 1.38
C LEU A 7 -1.81 0.61 0.43
N VAL A 8 -3.01 0.67 1.00
CA VAL A 8 -4.27 0.63 0.25
C VAL A 8 -5.11 1.81 0.67
N GLY A 9 -5.42 2.69 -0.27
CA GLY A 9 -6.33 3.82 -0.09
C GLY A 9 -7.52 3.69 -1.02
N ALA A 10 -8.70 3.42 -0.49
CA ALA A 10 -9.93 3.35 -1.28
C ALA A 10 -10.91 4.39 -0.76
N GLU A 11 -11.22 5.38 -1.59
CA GLU A 11 -12.20 6.42 -1.26
C GLU A 11 -13.29 6.57 -2.30
N GLU A 12 -13.07 6.07 -3.52
CA GLU A 12 -14.07 6.00 -4.57
C GLU A 12 -14.67 4.60 -4.64
N TYR A 13 -15.95 4.51 -4.30
CA TYR A 13 -16.73 3.28 -4.36
C TYR A 13 -17.83 3.42 -5.42
N ARG A 14 -18.21 2.28 -6.02
CA ARG A 14 -19.31 2.25 -6.98
C ARG A 14 -20.64 2.71 -6.34
N ASP A 15 -20.83 2.41 -5.06
CA ASP A 15 -21.89 3.04 -4.26
C ASP A 15 -21.35 4.34 -3.67
N THR A 16 -21.75 5.46 -4.25
CA THR A 16 -21.24 6.79 -3.90
C THR A 16 -21.53 7.19 -2.44
N ARG A 17 -22.47 6.53 -1.76
CA ARG A 17 -22.75 6.74 -0.34
C ARG A 17 -21.63 6.21 0.56
N LEU A 18 -20.80 5.32 0.03
CA LEU A 18 -19.62 4.76 0.71
C LEU A 18 -18.35 5.58 0.43
N ASN A 19 -18.44 6.61 -0.42
CA ASN A 19 -17.26 7.41 -0.74
C ASN A 19 -16.67 8.06 0.50
N LEU A 20 -15.37 7.89 0.65
CA LEU A 20 -14.57 8.55 1.68
C LEU A 20 -13.94 9.81 1.09
N ARG A 21 -13.32 10.63 1.95
CA ARG A 21 -12.76 11.93 1.53
C ARG A 21 -11.24 12.00 1.62
N CYS A 22 -10.63 11.09 2.37
CA CYS A 22 -9.21 11.19 2.71
C CYS A 22 -8.47 9.86 2.62
N ALA A 23 -9.13 8.74 2.37
CA ALA A 23 -8.46 7.44 2.48
C ALA A 23 -7.37 7.25 1.42
N ALA A 24 -7.53 7.82 0.22
CA ALA A 24 -6.47 7.82 -0.78
C ALA A 24 -5.37 8.83 -0.42
N ALA A 25 -5.75 10.01 0.08
CA ALA A 25 -4.81 11.04 0.51
C ALA A 25 -3.92 10.56 1.68
N ASP A 26 -4.50 9.89 2.67
CA ASP A 26 -3.80 9.33 3.83
C ASP A 26 -2.83 8.22 3.39
N ALA A 27 -3.30 7.28 2.56
CA ALA A 27 -2.44 6.22 2.04
C ALA A 27 -1.27 6.76 1.21
N LYS A 28 -1.51 7.82 0.42
CA LYS A 28 -0.45 8.49 -0.34
C LYS A 28 0.53 9.23 0.58
N ALA A 29 0.06 9.97 1.58
CA ALA A 29 0.93 10.70 2.50
C ALA A 29 1.86 9.76 3.28
N ILE A 30 1.35 8.60 3.71
CA ILE A 30 2.18 7.58 4.37
C ILE A 30 3.15 6.94 3.36
N PHE A 31 2.73 6.68 2.13
CA PHE A 31 3.64 6.18 1.08
C PHE A 31 4.79 7.15 0.82
N ASP A 32 4.48 8.44 0.65
CA ASP A 32 5.45 9.49 0.42
C ASP A 32 6.45 9.53 1.60
N LEU A 33 5.97 9.49 2.86
CA LEU A 33 6.83 9.45 4.04
C LEU A 33 7.71 8.18 4.11
N MET A 34 7.17 7.02 3.73
CA MET A 34 7.91 5.75 3.79
C MET A 34 9.00 5.63 2.71
N THR A 35 8.80 6.30 1.58
CA THR A 35 9.71 6.29 0.41
C THR A 35 10.60 7.51 0.32
N ASP A 36 10.43 8.47 1.22
CA ASP A 36 11.26 9.66 1.35
C ASP A 36 12.75 9.28 1.47
N PRO A 37 13.65 9.87 0.66
CA PRO A 37 15.06 9.50 0.67
C PRO A 37 15.82 9.99 1.92
N ASP A 38 15.31 11.00 2.62
CA ASP A 38 15.97 11.64 3.75
C ASP A 38 15.53 11.03 5.10
N CYS A 39 14.30 10.53 5.19
CA CYS A 39 13.73 9.95 6.42
C CYS A 39 13.02 8.60 6.25
N GLY A 40 12.77 8.17 5.03
CA GLY A 40 12.07 6.93 4.71
C GLY A 40 12.96 5.69 4.89
N MET A 41 12.44 4.70 5.62
CA MET A 41 13.15 3.45 5.90
C MET A 41 12.87 2.32 4.88
N PHE A 42 12.20 2.62 3.77
CA PHE A 42 11.69 1.61 2.82
C PHE A 42 11.78 2.05 1.34
N PRO A 43 12.96 2.41 0.81
CA PRO A 43 13.03 3.05 -0.50
C PRO A 43 12.54 2.19 -1.68
N ASN A 44 12.58 0.85 -1.58
CA ASN A 44 12.41 -0.02 -2.76
C ASN A 44 11.29 -1.08 -2.68
N ASN A 45 10.55 -1.15 -1.58
CA ASN A 45 9.68 -2.31 -1.28
C ASN A 45 8.27 -1.91 -0.79
N VAL A 46 7.85 -0.68 -1.09
CA VAL A 46 6.52 -0.17 -0.74
C VAL A 46 5.65 -0.17 -1.99
N ARG A 47 4.45 -0.74 -1.90
CA ARG A 47 3.45 -0.71 -2.97
C ARG A 47 2.23 0.08 -2.51
N LEU A 48 1.74 0.98 -3.34
CA LEU A 48 0.52 1.74 -3.11
C LEU A 48 -0.57 1.28 -4.09
N LEU A 49 -1.78 1.03 -3.60
CA LEU A 49 -2.98 0.79 -4.40
C LEU A 49 -4.02 1.85 -4.05
N LEU A 50 -4.51 2.59 -5.04
CA LEU A 50 -5.54 3.61 -4.86
C LEU A 50 -6.80 3.28 -5.67
N ASN A 51 -7.98 3.55 -5.10
CA ASN A 51 -9.29 3.54 -5.77
C ASN A 51 -9.47 2.37 -6.76
N GLU A 52 -9.40 2.63 -8.07
CA GLU A 52 -9.59 1.63 -9.14
C GLU A 52 -8.61 0.45 -9.08
N GLU A 53 -7.44 0.64 -8.48
CA GLU A 53 -6.44 -0.41 -8.25
C GLU A 53 -6.64 -1.14 -6.92
N ALA A 54 -7.32 -0.51 -5.95
CA ALA A 54 -7.66 -1.07 -4.63
C ALA A 54 -8.84 -2.06 -4.68
N THR A 55 -8.95 -2.79 -5.79
CA THR A 55 -9.92 -3.88 -5.96
C THR A 55 -9.51 -5.11 -5.15
N ARG A 56 -10.46 -6.00 -4.85
CA ARG A 56 -10.17 -7.30 -4.22
C ARG A 56 -9.02 -8.03 -4.91
N ASP A 57 -9.06 -8.09 -6.24
CA ASP A 57 -8.07 -8.80 -7.03
C ASP A 57 -6.71 -8.07 -7.03
N GLY A 58 -6.72 -6.72 -7.07
CA GLY A 58 -5.52 -5.90 -6.93
C GLY A 58 -4.81 -6.10 -5.59
N ILE A 59 -5.58 -6.04 -4.50
CA ILE A 59 -5.10 -6.30 -3.14
C ILE A 59 -4.55 -7.73 -3.05
N TRP A 60 -5.25 -8.72 -3.61
CA TRP A 60 -4.81 -10.12 -3.51
C TRP A 60 -3.52 -10.41 -4.27
N ARG A 61 -3.36 -9.80 -5.44
CA ARG A 61 -2.11 -9.86 -6.21
C ARG A 61 -0.97 -9.19 -5.47
N ALA A 62 -1.21 -8.05 -4.83
CA ALA A 62 -0.18 -7.34 -4.08
C ALA A 62 0.29 -8.14 -2.85
N LEU A 63 -0.63 -8.69 -2.06
CA LEU A 63 -0.31 -9.58 -0.93
C LEU A 63 0.42 -10.85 -1.39
N SER A 64 0.01 -11.44 -2.52
CA SER A 64 0.69 -12.61 -3.10
C SER A 64 2.11 -12.30 -3.60
N ALA A 65 2.38 -11.06 -4.01
CA ALA A 65 3.72 -10.60 -4.38
C ALA A 65 4.58 -10.38 -3.13
N LEU A 66 4.02 -9.75 -2.08
CA LEU A 66 4.69 -9.59 -0.79
C LEU A 66 5.14 -10.94 -0.20
N ARG A 67 4.25 -11.92 -0.17
CA ARG A 67 4.56 -13.27 0.34
C ARG A 67 5.66 -13.98 -0.44
N ARG A 68 5.78 -13.72 -1.75
CA ARG A 68 6.85 -14.31 -2.59
C ARG A 68 8.20 -13.64 -2.36
N ASN A 69 8.20 -12.38 -1.95
CA ASN A 69 9.42 -11.58 -1.81
C ASN A 69 9.96 -11.55 -0.36
N GLY A 70 9.13 -11.87 0.63
CA GLY A 70 9.53 -11.97 2.04
C GLY A 70 10.07 -13.36 2.42
N GLY A 71 11.28 -13.41 2.98
CA GLY A 71 11.82 -14.62 3.62
C GLY A 71 11.45 -14.72 5.11
N GLU A 72 11.83 -15.83 5.77
CA GLU A 72 11.49 -16.13 7.18
C GLU A 72 11.92 -15.05 8.21
N ASN A 73 12.82 -14.14 7.82
CA ASN A 73 13.34 -13.04 8.66
C ASN A 73 12.94 -11.64 8.18
N ASP A 74 11.98 -11.51 7.27
CA ASP A 74 11.52 -10.22 6.75
C ASP A 74 10.28 -9.70 7.48
N THR A 75 10.17 -8.38 7.61
CA THR A 75 9.01 -7.73 8.23
C THR A 75 8.04 -7.27 7.14
N LEU A 76 6.82 -7.82 7.18
CA LEU A 76 5.68 -7.42 6.35
C LEU A 76 4.78 -6.49 7.17
N ARG A 77 4.48 -5.30 6.66
CA ARG A 77 3.54 -4.35 7.27
C ARG A 77 2.54 -3.79 6.27
#